data_AF-A0A8I1NDJ0-F1
#
_entry.id   AF-A0A8I1NDJ0-F1
#
_cell.length_a   1.000
_cell.length_b   1.000
_cell.length_c   1.000
_cell.angle_alpha   90.00
_cell.angle_beta   90.00
_cell.angle_gamma   90.00
#
_symmetry.space_group_name_H-M   'P 1'
#
loop_
_entity.id
_entity.type
_entity.pdbx_description
1 polymer ?
#
loop_
_entity_poly.entity_id
_entity_poly.type
_entity_poly.pdbx_seq_one_letter_code
_entity_poly.pdbx_strand_id
1 'polypeptide(L)'
;MGGIGSRIALGLAAAVAVFGVMAGSANAAATIQSDPTAYAFLPGPYTQGLGEEAIFDNSASTSYHDIRANQVGPDGNPLFYADAAPGGTVKVVEGTQYLKSGTYPFYCVLHGLSMSGELTIDGSTGTIVARPAVKVSFAKQKLKQVRKSGIRVKVKAVSAAKNVTLNAYKGKAGLGMKQHLNFKAGQTKTVTIPLSKAGRKAIKKGKSAKIKVKASVLFGKPSTATRKVK
;
A
#
# COMPACT_ATOMS: atom_id res chain seq x y z
N MET A 1 -17.89 48.05 63.79
CA MET A 1 -19.33 47.89 63.51
C MET A 1 -19.56 48.20 62.04
N GLY A 2 -20.06 47.23 61.25
CA GLY A 2 -20.59 47.38 59.87
C GLY A 2 -19.57 47.72 58.77
N GLY A 3 -19.54 47.13 57.57
CA GLY A 3 -20.41 46.14 56.94
C GLY A 3 -19.85 45.74 55.56
N ILE A 4 -19.90 44.44 55.28
CA ILE A 4 -20.35 43.77 54.03
C ILE A 4 -20.06 44.47 52.69
N GLY A 5 -19.18 43.86 51.88
CA GLY A 5 -19.07 44.09 50.43
C GLY A 5 -18.90 42.77 49.65
N SER A 6 -19.89 42.47 48.80
CA SER A 6 -20.06 41.42 47.77
C SER A 6 -18.83 40.62 47.33
N ARG A 7 -18.84 39.28 47.39
CA ARG A 7 -19.41 38.33 46.39
C ARG A 7 -19.10 38.70 44.93
N ILE A 8 -18.23 37.92 44.28
CA ILE A 8 -18.45 37.27 42.97
C ILE A 8 -17.42 36.14 42.86
N ALA A 9 -17.91 34.90 42.89
CA ALA A 9 -17.19 33.71 42.50
C ALA A 9 -17.36 33.53 40.98
N LEU A 10 -16.26 33.47 40.22
CA LEU A 10 -16.30 32.93 38.86
C LEU A 10 -15.78 31.49 38.91
N GLY A 11 -16.72 30.54 38.95
CA GLY A 11 -16.45 29.13 38.70
C GLY A 11 -16.18 28.91 37.22
N LEU A 12 -14.98 28.43 36.90
CA LEU A 12 -14.62 27.99 35.56
C LEU A 12 -15.16 26.57 35.38
N ALA A 13 -16.28 26.42 34.67
CA ALA A 13 -16.82 25.12 34.28
C ALA A 13 -15.88 24.46 33.27
N ALA A 14 -15.19 23.39 33.69
CA ALA A 14 -14.45 22.53 32.79
C ALA A 14 -15.44 21.62 32.03
N ALA A 15 -15.74 21.97 30.77
CA ALA A 15 -16.46 21.10 29.85
C ALA A 15 -15.52 19.95 29.43
N VAL A 16 -15.65 18.80 30.09
CA VAL A 16 -15.02 17.55 29.66
C VAL A 16 -15.80 17.05 28.44
N ALA A 17 -15.25 17.29 27.25
CA ALA A 17 -15.75 16.67 26.03
C ALA A 17 -15.44 15.18 26.06
N VAL A 18 -16.45 14.37 26.39
CA VAL A 18 -16.41 12.92 26.28
C VAL A 18 -16.41 12.58 24.79
N PHE A 19 -15.23 12.38 24.21
CA PHE A 19 -15.10 11.66 22.94
C PHE A 19 -15.44 10.19 23.21
N GLY A 20 -16.71 9.83 23.00
CA GLY A 20 -17.14 8.44 22.93
C GLY A 20 -16.45 7.76 21.76
N VAL A 21 -15.41 6.99 22.05
CA VAL A 21 -14.83 6.04 21.11
C VAL A 21 -15.87 4.93 20.94
N MET A 22 -16.68 5.02 19.88
CA MET A 22 -17.50 3.91 19.44
C MET A 22 -16.56 2.79 19.01
N ALA A 23 -16.29 1.83 19.90
CA ALA A 23 -15.63 0.60 19.55
C ALA A 23 -16.62 -0.22 18.70
N GLY A 24 -16.57 -0.02 17.38
CA GLY A 24 -17.27 -0.90 16.46
C GLY A 24 -16.78 -2.33 16.67
N SER A 25 -17.69 -3.28 16.81
CA SER A 25 -17.39 -4.72 16.82
C SER A 25 -16.54 -5.05 15.58
N ALA A 26 -15.32 -5.53 15.78
CA ALA A 26 -14.49 -6.01 14.68
C ALA A 26 -15.16 -7.27 14.10
N ASN A 27 -15.61 -7.20 12.85
CA ASN A 27 -15.99 -8.39 12.11
C ASN A 27 -14.73 -9.21 11.82
N ALA A 28 -14.83 -10.53 11.89
CA ALA A 28 -13.74 -11.41 11.48
C ALA A 28 -13.42 -11.22 9.98
N ALA A 29 -12.17 -11.44 9.61
CA ALA A 29 -11.75 -11.48 8.22
C ALA A 29 -12.57 -12.53 7.43
N ALA A 30 -12.96 -12.19 6.21
CA ALA A 30 -13.70 -13.10 5.36
C ALA A 30 -12.82 -14.31 4.99
N THR A 31 -13.41 -15.50 4.95
CA THR A 31 -12.76 -16.71 4.42
C THR A 31 -13.42 -17.08 3.10
N ILE A 32 -12.64 -17.01 2.03
CA ILE A 32 -13.05 -17.42 0.68
C ILE A 32 -12.55 -18.85 0.48
N GLN A 33 -13.45 -19.80 0.34
CA GLN A 33 -13.08 -21.21 0.27
C GLN A 33 -13.29 -21.75 -1.15
N SER A 34 -12.32 -22.52 -1.66
CA SER A 34 -12.48 -23.30 -2.89
C SER A 34 -13.44 -24.47 -2.68
N ASP A 35 -14.28 -24.77 -3.66
CA ASP A 35 -15.03 -26.03 -3.65
C ASP A 35 -14.07 -27.23 -3.80
N PRO A 36 -14.22 -28.31 -3.02
CA PRO A 36 -13.34 -29.49 -3.11
C PRO A 36 -13.48 -30.27 -4.43
N THR A 37 -14.64 -30.17 -5.08
CA THR A 37 -15.08 -31.03 -6.19
C THR A 37 -15.39 -30.27 -7.47
N ALA A 38 -15.71 -28.99 -7.37
CA ALA A 38 -16.01 -28.12 -8.50
C ALA A 38 -14.95 -27.04 -8.69
N TYR A 39 -14.79 -26.54 -9.91
CA TYR A 39 -13.98 -25.35 -10.19
C TYR A 39 -14.76 -24.07 -9.84
N ALA A 40 -15.12 -23.95 -8.55
CA ALA A 40 -15.92 -22.88 -7.99
C ALA A 40 -15.37 -22.43 -6.64
N PHE A 41 -15.76 -21.25 -6.19
CA PHE A 41 -15.71 -20.89 -4.78
C PHE A 41 -17.01 -21.37 -4.12
N LEU A 42 -16.97 -21.75 -2.84
CA LEU A 42 -18.18 -22.08 -2.11
C LEU A 42 -19.13 -20.86 -2.05
N PRO A 43 -20.44 -21.03 -1.83
CA PRO A 43 -21.33 -19.89 -1.68
C PRO A 43 -20.95 -19.02 -0.47
N GLY A 44 -21.11 -17.69 -0.62
CA GLY A 44 -20.91 -16.71 0.44
C GLY A 44 -21.98 -16.77 1.55
N PRO A 45 -21.96 -15.82 2.50
CA PRO A 45 -21.42 -14.47 2.33
C PRO A 45 -19.92 -14.36 2.59
N TYR A 46 -19.20 -13.67 1.70
CA TYR A 46 -17.85 -13.20 1.94
C TYR A 46 -17.91 -11.76 2.41
N THR A 47 -18.08 -11.56 3.72
CA THR A 47 -18.20 -10.23 4.32
C THR A 47 -17.14 -10.04 5.37
N GLN A 48 -16.52 -8.87 5.40
CA GLN A 48 -15.59 -8.45 6.46
C GLN A 48 -15.71 -6.96 6.77
N GLY A 49 -15.16 -6.53 7.90
CA GLY A 49 -15.03 -5.12 8.24
C GLY A 49 -13.90 -4.40 7.49
N LEU A 50 -13.78 -3.10 7.72
CA LEU A 50 -12.67 -2.28 7.21
C LEU A 50 -11.33 -2.70 7.83
N GLY A 51 -10.29 -2.75 7.02
CA GLY A 51 -8.92 -2.98 7.50
C GLY A 51 -8.53 -4.45 7.66
N GLU A 52 -9.45 -5.38 7.42
CA GLU A 52 -9.21 -6.81 7.54
C GLU A 52 -8.48 -7.40 6.32
N GLU A 53 -7.63 -8.39 6.55
CA GLU A 53 -6.99 -9.18 5.51
C GLU A 53 -7.76 -10.49 5.31
N ALA A 54 -8.53 -10.61 4.22
CA ALA A 54 -9.28 -11.82 3.94
C ALA A 54 -8.35 -13.03 3.78
N ILE A 55 -8.90 -14.21 4.02
CA ILE A 55 -8.21 -15.49 3.86
C ILE A 55 -8.76 -16.21 2.63
N PHE A 56 -7.85 -16.77 1.83
CA PHE A 56 -8.18 -17.74 0.80
C PHE A 56 -7.84 -19.14 1.31
N ASP A 57 -8.87 -19.94 1.53
CA ASP A 57 -8.75 -21.33 1.97
C ASP A 57 -8.92 -22.28 0.79
N ASN A 58 -7.79 -22.87 0.35
CA ASN A 58 -7.74 -23.89 -0.67
C ASN A 58 -7.43 -25.27 -0.08
N SER A 59 -7.64 -25.45 1.24
CA SER A 59 -7.20 -26.65 1.96
C SER A 59 -7.99 -27.90 1.59
N ALA A 60 -9.28 -27.73 1.28
CA ALA A 60 -10.16 -28.83 0.91
C ALA A 60 -10.09 -29.20 -0.59
N SER A 61 -9.54 -28.33 -1.45
CA SER A 61 -9.32 -28.63 -2.87
C SER A 61 -7.99 -29.36 -3.08
N THR A 62 -7.92 -30.13 -4.16
CA THR A 62 -6.67 -30.72 -4.66
C THR A 62 -6.05 -29.92 -5.80
N SER A 63 -6.80 -28.97 -6.38
CA SER A 63 -6.42 -28.18 -7.53
C SER A 63 -5.76 -26.86 -7.14
N TYR A 64 -5.01 -26.27 -8.07
CA TYR A 64 -4.51 -24.91 -7.90
C TYR A 64 -5.62 -23.90 -8.12
N HIS A 65 -5.67 -22.91 -7.26
CA HIS A 65 -6.61 -21.80 -7.35
C HIS A 65 -5.94 -20.50 -6.91
N ASP A 66 -6.46 -19.38 -7.37
CA ASP A 66 -5.98 -18.06 -7.01
C ASP A 66 -7.16 -17.09 -6.85
N ILE A 67 -6.88 -15.89 -6.36
CA ILE A 67 -7.88 -14.83 -6.26
C ILE A 67 -7.33 -13.59 -6.95
N ARG A 68 -8.13 -13.02 -7.85
CA ARG A 68 -7.88 -11.70 -8.45
C ARG A 68 -9.14 -10.86 -8.40
N ALA A 69 -9.04 -9.65 -7.86
CA ALA A 69 -10.09 -8.66 -8.03
C ALA A 69 -10.28 -8.31 -9.51
N ASN A 70 -11.53 -8.06 -9.94
CA ASN A 70 -11.81 -7.58 -11.29
C ASN A 70 -11.26 -6.16 -11.51
N GLN A 71 -11.26 -5.36 -10.44
CA GLN A 71 -10.79 -3.98 -10.47
C GLN A 71 -9.27 -3.90 -10.31
N VAL A 72 -8.68 -2.90 -10.95
CA VAL A 72 -7.25 -2.60 -10.87
C VAL A 72 -7.01 -1.50 -9.83
N GLY A 73 -6.00 -1.70 -8.99
CA GLY A 73 -5.54 -0.76 -7.98
C GLY A 73 -4.63 0.36 -8.52
N PRO A 74 -4.24 1.31 -7.66
CA PRO A 74 -3.46 2.48 -8.07
C PRO A 74 -2.04 2.19 -8.57
N ASP A 75 -1.53 0.98 -8.32
CA ASP A 75 -0.23 0.50 -8.78
C ASP A 75 -0.30 -0.18 -10.16
N GLY A 76 -1.50 -0.41 -10.70
CA GLY A 76 -1.75 -1.11 -11.96
C GLY A 76 -1.94 -2.62 -11.80
N ASN A 77 -1.89 -3.15 -10.58
CA ASN A 77 -2.16 -4.56 -10.27
C ASN A 77 -3.62 -4.73 -9.83
N PRO A 78 -4.16 -5.96 -9.71
CA PRO A 78 -5.46 -6.20 -9.10
C PRO A 78 -5.60 -5.50 -7.74
N LEU A 79 -6.79 -4.97 -7.46
CA LEU A 79 -7.06 -4.18 -6.25
C LEU A 79 -6.74 -4.95 -4.95
N PHE A 80 -6.94 -6.26 -5.00
CA PHE A 80 -6.46 -7.29 -4.09
C PHE A 80 -6.22 -8.59 -4.85
N TYR A 81 -5.40 -9.48 -4.30
CA TYR A 81 -5.17 -10.81 -4.86
C TYR A 81 -4.60 -11.80 -3.84
N ALA A 82 -4.73 -13.09 -4.14
CA ALA A 82 -3.88 -14.14 -3.58
C ALA A 82 -3.22 -14.87 -4.76
N ASP A 83 -1.91 -15.07 -4.73
CA ASP A 83 -1.23 -15.83 -5.77
C ASP A 83 -1.64 -17.30 -5.75
N ALA A 84 -1.49 -17.99 -6.89
CA ALA A 84 -1.84 -19.40 -7.06
C ALA A 84 -1.40 -20.27 -5.87
N ALA A 85 -2.38 -20.85 -5.19
CA ALA A 85 -2.24 -21.71 -4.04
C ALA A 85 -2.46 -23.15 -4.49
N PRO A 86 -1.54 -24.10 -4.18
CA PRO A 86 -1.82 -25.51 -4.37
C PRO A 86 -2.98 -25.95 -3.47
N GLY A 87 -3.61 -27.08 -3.80
CA GLY A 87 -4.54 -27.75 -2.90
C GLY A 87 -3.89 -28.04 -1.54
N GLY A 88 -4.68 -28.05 -0.47
CA GLY A 88 -4.17 -28.27 0.89
C GLY A 88 -3.55 -27.03 1.55
N THR A 89 -3.71 -25.83 0.99
CA THR A 89 -3.08 -24.61 1.52
C THR A 89 -4.04 -23.48 1.80
N VAL A 90 -3.62 -22.59 2.70
CA VAL A 90 -4.31 -21.36 3.06
C VAL A 90 -3.40 -20.18 2.78
N LYS A 91 -3.94 -19.09 2.23
CA LYS A 91 -3.21 -17.85 1.95
C LYS A 91 -3.97 -16.62 2.40
N VAL A 92 -3.23 -15.53 2.62
CA VAL A 92 -3.82 -14.20 2.78
C VAL A 92 -4.18 -13.63 1.41
N VAL A 93 -5.32 -12.95 1.31
CA VAL A 93 -5.71 -12.16 0.14
C VAL A 93 -5.20 -10.73 0.34
N GLU A 94 -3.99 -10.49 -0.15
CA GLU A 94 -3.31 -9.20 -0.03
C GLU A 94 -4.11 -8.08 -0.72
N GLY A 95 -4.21 -6.92 -0.07
CA GLY A 95 -4.85 -5.72 -0.62
C GLY A 95 -6.27 -5.47 -0.13
N THR A 96 -6.91 -6.48 0.50
CA THR A 96 -8.26 -6.39 1.07
C THR A 96 -8.34 -5.41 2.24
N GLN A 97 -7.29 -5.31 3.06
CA GLN A 97 -7.22 -4.36 4.18
C GLN A 97 -7.28 -2.90 3.75
N TYR A 98 -6.99 -2.60 2.48
CA TYR A 98 -7.01 -1.25 1.93
C TYR A 98 -8.31 -0.87 1.21
N LEU A 99 -9.30 -1.74 1.24
CA LEU A 99 -10.59 -1.49 0.61
C LEU A 99 -11.42 -0.51 1.43
N LYS A 100 -12.31 0.19 0.73
CA LYS A 100 -13.36 0.98 1.36
C LYS A 100 -14.60 0.11 1.47
N SER A 101 -15.65 0.61 2.12
CA SER A 101 -16.95 -0.05 2.08
C SER A 101 -17.45 -0.22 0.64
N GLY A 102 -18.10 -1.35 0.38
CA GLY A 102 -18.63 -1.71 -0.93
C GLY A 102 -18.44 -3.18 -1.26
N THR A 103 -18.90 -3.56 -2.45
CA THR A 103 -18.83 -4.94 -2.96
C THR A 103 -17.82 -5.02 -4.10
N TYR A 104 -16.98 -6.04 -4.04
CA TYR A 104 -15.84 -6.21 -4.94
C TYR A 104 -15.87 -7.59 -5.57
N PRO A 105 -16.22 -7.70 -6.87
CA PRO A 105 -16.17 -8.95 -7.58
C PRO A 105 -14.72 -9.41 -7.81
N PHE A 106 -14.51 -10.70 -7.70
CA PHE A 106 -13.24 -11.37 -7.93
C PHE A 106 -13.43 -12.70 -8.66
N TYR A 107 -12.34 -13.25 -9.17
CA TYR A 107 -12.31 -14.51 -9.89
C TYR A 107 -11.00 -15.27 -9.70
N CYS A 108 -10.98 -16.53 -10.10
CA CYS A 108 -9.77 -17.32 -10.27
C CYS A 108 -9.28 -17.23 -11.71
N VAL A 109 -8.04 -16.81 -11.93
CA VAL A 109 -7.43 -16.67 -13.27
C VAL A 109 -7.40 -17.99 -14.03
N LEU A 110 -7.16 -19.10 -13.32
CA LEU A 110 -7.05 -20.43 -13.91
C LEU A 110 -8.38 -20.93 -14.50
N HIS A 111 -9.50 -20.44 -13.97
CA HIS A 111 -10.85 -20.87 -14.37
C HIS A 111 -11.72 -19.70 -14.83
N GLY A 112 -11.13 -18.54 -15.10
CA GLY A 112 -11.80 -17.33 -15.56
C GLY A 112 -13.03 -16.93 -14.73
N LEU A 113 -14.02 -16.31 -15.38
CA LEU A 113 -15.24 -15.84 -14.74
C LEU A 113 -16.20 -16.97 -14.32
N SER A 114 -16.00 -18.21 -14.78
CA SER A 114 -16.79 -19.35 -14.29
C SER A 114 -16.50 -19.69 -12.83
N MET A 115 -15.35 -19.24 -12.30
CA MET A 115 -15.01 -19.32 -10.89
C MET A 115 -14.90 -17.90 -10.33
N SER A 116 -16.03 -17.34 -9.90
CA SER A 116 -16.13 -15.97 -9.40
C SER A 116 -16.86 -15.88 -8.06
N GLY A 117 -16.63 -14.80 -7.33
CA GLY A 117 -17.35 -14.47 -6.11
C GLY A 117 -17.34 -12.96 -5.86
N GLU A 118 -18.00 -12.55 -4.78
CA GLU A 118 -18.06 -11.14 -4.38
C GLU A 118 -17.65 -11.00 -2.92
N LEU A 119 -16.66 -10.13 -2.67
CA LEU A 119 -16.26 -9.73 -1.32
C LEU A 119 -16.97 -8.43 -0.94
N THR A 120 -17.74 -8.45 0.14
CA THR A 120 -18.40 -7.28 0.70
C THR A 120 -17.61 -6.73 1.88
N ILE A 121 -17.31 -5.44 1.83
CA ILE A 121 -16.68 -4.70 2.92
C ILE A 121 -17.76 -3.89 3.63
N ASP A 122 -18.05 -4.30 4.86
CA ASP A 122 -18.94 -3.58 5.76
C ASP A 122 -18.22 -2.36 6.34
N GLY A 123 -18.74 -1.17 6.02
CA GLY A 123 -18.20 0.10 6.49
C GLY A 123 -18.56 0.47 7.93
N SER A 124 -19.47 -0.27 8.57
CA SER A 124 -19.92 -0.01 9.94
C SER A 124 -19.00 -0.63 11.00
N THR A 125 -18.05 -1.47 10.58
CA THR A 125 -17.14 -2.21 11.45
C THR A 125 -15.68 -2.09 10.99
N GLY A 126 -14.74 -2.28 11.92
CA GLY A 126 -13.30 -2.18 11.64
C GLY A 126 -12.79 -0.75 11.50
N THR A 127 -11.55 -0.60 11.01
CA THR A 127 -10.90 0.72 10.79
C THR A 127 -10.19 0.75 9.47
N ILE A 128 -10.40 1.82 8.70
CA ILE A 128 -9.77 1.97 7.39
C ILE A 128 -8.23 1.98 7.50
N VAL A 129 -7.58 1.11 6.74
CA VAL A 129 -6.12 1.12 6.57
C VAL A 129 -5.77 1.89 5.30
N ALA A 130 -4.94 2.93 5.43
CA ALA A 130 -4.50 3.71 4.28
C ALA A 130 -3.59 2.90 3.35
N ARG A 131 -3.84 2.97 2.04
CA ARG A 131 -2.95 2.39 1.02
C ARG A 131 -1.51 2.89 1.17
N PRO A 132 -0.50 2.07 0.89
CA PRO A 132 0.90 2.51 0.89
C PRO A 132 1.13 3.69 -0.05
N ALA A 133 1.79 4.74 0.43
CA ALA A 133 2.01 5.95 -0.35
C ALA A 133 3.36 6.56 -0.01
N VAL A 134 4.16 6.82 -1.05
CA VAL A 134 5.47 7.47 -0.92
C VAL A 134 5.56 8.66 -1.85
N LYS A 135 6.36 9.66 -1.47
CA LYS A 135 6.76 10.79 -2.30
C LYS A 135 8.27 10.78 -2.46
N VAL A 136 8.74 10.77 -3.71
CA VAL A 136 10.17 10.85 -4.02
C VAL A 136 10.56 12.24 -4.51
N SER A 137 11.73 12.72 -4.08
CA SER A 137 12.33 13.98 -4.56
C SER A 137 13.85 13.86 -4.60
N PHE A 138 14.52 14.70 -5.39
CA PHE A 138 15.99 14.66 -5.48
C PHE A 138 16.64 15.42 -4.33
N ALA A 139 17.66 14.83 -3.70
CA ALA A 139 18.57 15.58 -2.84
C ALA A 139 19.46 16.50 -3.70
N LYS A 140 20.02 17.57 -3.12
CA LYS A 140 20.97 18.45 -3.83
C LYS A 140 22.22 17.64 -4.21
N GLN A 141 22.46 17.49 -5.52
CA GLN A 141 23.62 16.83 -6.09
C GLN A 141 24.00 17.42 -7.44
N LYS A 142 25.31 17.50 -7.69
CA LYS A 142 25.91 17.78 -9.00
C LYS A 142 26.11 16.49 -9.81
N LEU A 143 26.21 16.56 -11.13
CA LEU A 143 26.44 15.39 -11.99
C LEU A 143 27.74 14.65 -11.63
N LYS A 144 28.81 15.36 -11.26
CA LYS A 144 30.06 14.76 -10.76
C LYS A 144 29.82 13.88 -9.53
N GLN A 145 28.98 14.33 -8.60
CA GLN A 145 28.62 13.55 -7.41
C GLN A 145 27.75 12.34 -7.76
N VAL A 146 26.82 12.49 -8.71
CA VAL A 146 26.01 11.37 -9.20
C VAL A 146 26.91 10.28 -9.80
N ARG A 147 27.88 10.65 -10.65
CA ARG A 147 28.83 9.71 -11.27
C ARG A 147 29.71 9.00 -10.23
N LYS A 148 30.13 9.72 -9.18
CA LYS A 148 31.01 9.17 -8.13
C LYS A 148 30.26 8.26 -7.16
N SER A 149 29.12 8.72 -6.65
CA SER A 149 28.46 8.15 -5.46
C SER A 149 27.04 7.65 -5.70
N GLY A 150 26.48 7.81 -6.89
CA GLY A 150 25.11 7.44 -7.20
C GLY A 150 24.08 8.54 -6.96
N ILE A 151 22.81 8.20 -7.16
CA ILE A 151 21.69 9.15 -7.18
C ILE A 151 21.05 9.19 -5.79
N ARG A 152 21.14 10.33 -5.12
CA ARG A 152 20.51 10.58 -3.82
C ARG A 152 19.11 11.16 -4.00
N VAL A 153 18.14 10.48 -3.43
CA VAL A 153 16.75 10.92 -3.37
C VAL A 153 16.25 10.94 -1.93
N LYS A 154 15.37 11.88 -1.61
CA LYS A 154 14.58 11.85 -0.38
C LYS A 154 13.28 11.12 -0.67
N VAL A 155 12.97 10.12 0.15
CA VAL A 155 11.71 9.39 0.11
C VAL A 155 10.95 9.71 1.39
N LYS A 156 9.77 10.32 1.25
CA LYS A 156 8.81 10.58 2.34
C LYS A 156 7.66 9.59 2.22
N ALA A 157 7.46 8.76 3.24
CA ALA A 157 6.30 7.90 3.35
C ALA A 157 5.12 8.71 3.89
N VAL A 158 4.05 8.82 3.11
CA VAL A 158 2.80 9.48 3.52
C VAL A 158 2.02 8.53 4.44
N SER A 159 1.95 7.26 4.08
CA SER A 159 1.47 6.13 4.90
C SER A 159 2.57 5.08 5.02
N ALA A 160 2.38 4.08 5.88
CA ALA A 160 3.33 2.98 6.01
C ALA A 160 3.54 2.26 4.67
N ALA A 161 4.78 1.95 4.34
CA ALA A 161 5.13 1.38 3.05
C ALA A 161 6.27 0.37 3.21
N LYS A 162 6.00 -0.90 2.85
CA LYS A 162 6.97 -1.98 2.85
C LYS A 162 7.41 -2.29 1.42
N ASN A 163 8.61 -2.84 1.25
CA ASN A 163 9.14 -3.30 -0.05
C ASN A 163 9.15 -2.22 -1.15
N VAL A 164 9.36 -0.95 -0.79
CA VAL A 164 9.44 0.14 -1.77
C VAL A 164 10.64 -0.06 -2.68
N THR A 165 10.41 0.09 -3.98
CA THR A 165 11.43 -0.01 -5.03
C THR A 165 11.63 1.33 -5.72
N LEU A 166 12.89 1.75 -5.85
CA LEU A 166 13.32 2.96 -6.54
C LEU A 166 14.06 2.58 -7.81
N ASN A 167 13.53 2.99 -8.96
CA ASN A 167 14.17 2.82 -10.26
C ASN A 167 14.57 4.16 -10.86
N ALA A 168 15.84 4.31 -11.25
CA ALA A 168 16.35 5.53 -11.85
C ALA A 168 16.63 5.35 -13.35
N TYR A 169 16.33 6.37 -14.14
CA TYR A 169 16.41 6.34 -15.61
C TYR A 169 16.97 7.65 -16.17
N LYS A 170 17.60 7.56 -17.35
CA LYS A 170 17.89 8.68 -18.26
C LYS A 170 17.26 8.36 -19.61
N GLY A 171 16.14 9.00 -19.95
CA GLY A 171 15.32 8.57 -21.09
C GLY A 171 14.87 7.13 -20.89
N LYS A 172 15.12 6.25 -21.87
CA LYS A 172 14.85 4.81 -21.78
C LYS A 172 15.96 4.01 -21.05
N ALA A 173 17.13 4.61 -20.81
CA ALA A 173 18.26 3.90 -20.22
C ALA A 173 18.12 3.79 -18.68
N GLY A 174 18.13 2.57 -18.15
CA GLY A 174 18.18 2.30 -16.72
C GLY A 174 19.52 2.71 -16.11
N LEU A 175 19.48 3.54 -15.08
CA LEU A 175 20.67 4.00 -14.37
C LEU A 175 21.02 3.12 -13.17
N GLY A 176 20.01 2.57 -12.50
CA GLY A 176 20.19 1.75 -11.31
C GLY A 176 18.89 1.62 -10.52
N MET A 177 18.91 0.73 -9.52
CA MET A 177 17.76 0.39 -8.70
C MET A 177 18.16 0.22 -7.23
N LYS A 178 17.22 0.50 -6.32
CA LYS A 178 17.29 0.10 -4.91
C LYS A 178 15.91 -0.41 -4.48
N GLN A 179 15.86 -1.56 -3.82
CA GLN A 179 14.63 -2.27 -3.46
C GLN A 179 14.60 -2.64 -1.97
N HIS A 180 13.50 -3.26 -1.53
CA HIS A 180 13.25 -3.69 -0.14
C HIS A 180 13.38 -2.58 0.89
N LEU A 181 12.97 -1.36 0.52
CA LEU A 181 13.00 -0.23 1.43
C LEU A 181 11.70 -0.18 2.25
N ASN A 182 11.85 -0.18 3.57
CA ASN A 182 10.73 -0.16 4.49
C ASN A 182 10.66 1.18 5.24
N PHE A 183 9.45 1.72 5.32
CA PHE A 183 9.16 3.02 5.91
C PHE A 183 7.94 2.95 6.84
N LYS A 184 8.07 3.59 8.00
CA LYS A 184 6.93 3.91 8.85
C LYS A 184 6.17 5.11 8.25
N ALA A 185 4.88 5.24 8.56
CA ALA A 185 4.09 6.41 8.16
C ALA A 185 4.78 7.71 8.63
N GLY A 186 4.77 8.74 7.78
CA GLY A 186 5.43 10.04 8.04
C GLY A 186 6.95 10.04 7.90
N GLN A 187 7.61 8.87 7.83
CA GLN A 187 9.07 8.79 7.83
C GLN A 187 9.67 9.38 6.55
N THR A 188 10.74 10.16 6.71
CA THR A 188 11.56 10.64 5.58
C THR A 188 12.98 10.10 5.69
N LYS A 189 13.50 9.47 4.64
CA LYS A 189 14.91 9.06 4.55
C LYS A 189 15.54 9.53 3.24
N THR A 190 16.83 9.83 3.29
CA THR A 190 17.64 10.00 2.08
C THR A 190 18.21 8.64 1.69
N VAL A 191 17.98 8.23 0.45
CA VAL A 191 18.41 6.94 -0.10
C VAL A 191 19.32 7.20 -1.29
N THR A 192 20.43 6.46 -1.35
CA THR A 192 21.34 6.46 -2.50
C THR A 192 21.03 5.26 -3.39
N ILE A 193 20.66 5.54 -4.64
CA ILE A 193 20.50 4.53 -5.69
C ILE A 193 21.87 4.33 -6.35
N PRO A 194 22.47 3.12 -6.26
CA PRO A 194 23.73 2.84 -6.91
C PRO A 194 23.56 2.82 -8.43
N LEU A 195 24.60 3.23 -9.16
CA LEU A 195 24.59 3.14 -10.62
C LEU A 195 25.02 1.75 -11.09
N SER A 196 24.26 1.16 -12.00
CA SER A 196 24.65 -0.05 -12.72
C SER A 196 25.81 0.23 -13.68
N LYS A 197 26.48 -0.81 -14.18
CA LYS A 197 27.54 -0.67 -15.20
C LYS A 197 27.03 0.10 -16.44
N ALA A 198 25.86 -0.28 -16.94
CA ALA A 198 25.18 0.40 -18.04
C ALA A 198 24.80 1.85 -17.69
N GLY A 199 24.29 2.09 -16.47
CA GLY A 199 23.95 3.41 -15.97
C GLY A 199 25.14 4.36 -15.92
N ARG A 200 26.30 3.88 -15.44
CA ARG A 200 27.56 4.64 -15.44
C ARG A 200 27.97 5.04 -16.86
N LYS A 201 27.88 4.11 -17.84
CA LYS A 201 28.15 4.40 -19.25
C LYS A 201 27.19 5.47 -19.80
N ALA A 202 25.89 5.35 -19.50
CA ALA A 202 24.84 6.24 -19.98
C ALA A 202 24.99 7.70 -19.51
N ILE A 203 25.63 7.93 -18.35
CA ILE A 203 25.86 9.27 -17.82
C ILE A 203 27.31 9.73 -17.87
N LYS A 204 28.24 8.93 -18.44
CA LYS A 204 29.68 9.23 -18.45
C LYS A 204 30.01 10.54 -19.19
N LYS A 205 29.35 10.77 -20.33
CA LYS A 205 29.59 11.93 -21.20
C LYS A 205 28.56 13.04 -20.96
N GLY A 206 28.91 14.27 -21.36
CA GLY A 206 28.05 15.44 -21.32
C GLY A 206 28.13 16.27 -20.04
N LYS A 207 27.71 17.55 -20.16
CA LYS A 207 27.67 18.56 -19.08
C LYS A 207 26.39 18.49 -18.22
N SER A 208 25.39 17.71 -18.62
CA SER A 208 24.15 17.54 -17.85
C SER A 208 23.45 16.22 -18.16
N ALA A 209 22.57 15.78 -17.25
CA ALA A 209 21.71 14.61 -17.44
C ALA A 209 20.32 14.86 -16.84
N LYS A 210 19.26 14.59 -17.62
CA LYS A 210 17.87 14.56 -17.12
C LYS A 210 17.60 13.16 -16.55
N ILE A 211 17.48 13.08 -15.23
CA ILE A 211 17.27 11.82 -14.50
C ILE A 211 15.82 11.77 -14.01
N LYS A 212 15.15 10.65 -14.26
CA LYS A 212 13.83 10.32 -13.72
C LYS A 212 14.00 9.22 -12.67
N VAL A 213 13.36 9.37 -11.52
CA VAL A 213 13.27 8.30 -10.51
C VAL A 213 11.79 7.96 -10.33
N LYS A 214 11.46 6.67 -10.44
CA LYS A 214 10.14 6.09 -10.13
C LYS A 214 10.26 5.32 -8.82
N ALA A 215 9.52 5.71 -7.80
CA ALA A 215 9.27 4.95 -6.60
C ALA A 215 7.98 4.15 -6.77
N SER A 216 8.00 2.87 -6.46
CA SER A 216 6.85 1.96 -6.56
C SER A 216 6.72 1.15 -5.28
N VAL A 217 5.48 0.89 -4.89
CA VAL A 217 5.11 0.10 -3.72
C VAL A 217 3.81 -0.63 -4.07
N LEU A 218 3.70 -1.88 -3.64
CA LEU A 218 2.52 -2.69 -3.89
C LEU A 218 1.27 -2.03 -3.29
N PHE A 219 0.14 -2.12 -4.00
CA PHE A 219 -1.15 -1.51 -3.64
C PHE A 219 -1.18 0.01 -3.57
N GLY A 220 -0.07 0.68 -3.93
CA GLY A 220 0.12 2.12 -3.79
C GLY A 220 0.49 2.81 -5.07
N LYS A 221 -0.01 4.04 -5.26
CA LYS A 221 0.26 4.82 -6.48
C LYS A 221 1.77 5.10 -6.60
N PRO A 222 2.42 4.80 -7.74
CA PRO A 222 3.82 5.12 -7.96
C PRO A 222 4.07 6.63 -7.89
N SER A 223 5.21 7.00 -7.31
CA SER A 223 5.67 8.39 -7.26
C SER A 223 6.84 8.60 -8.20
N THR A 224 6.84 9.71 -8.93
CA THR A 224 7.94 10.03 -9.85
C THR A 224 8.52 11.40 -9.58
N ALA A 225 9.84 11.51 -9.63
CA ALA A 225 10.56 12.77 -9.66
C ALA A 225 11.45 12.84 -10.90
N THR A 226 11.57 14.01 -11.51
CA THR A 226 12.50 14.25 -12.61
C THR A 226 13.35 15.47 -12.31
N ARG A 227 14.66 15.38 -12.56
CA ARG A 227 15.58 16.51 -12.39
C ARG A 227 16.68 16.50 -13.43
N LYS A 228 16.99 17.68 -13.97
CA LYS A 228 18.23 17.91 -14.72
C LYS A 228 19.37 18.18 -13.74
N VAL A 229 20.37 17.31 -13.71
CA VAL A 229 21.62 17.52 -12.96
C VAL A 229 22.69 18.05 -13.90
N LYS A 230 23.47 19.01 -13.43
CA LYS A 230 24.63 19.60 -14.11
C LYS A 230 25.90 19.26 -13.33
#